data_AF-A0A7W5E5K7-F1
#
_entry.id   AF-A0A7W5E5K7-F1
#
_cell.length_a   1.000
_cell.length_b   1.000
_cell.length_c   1.000
_cell.angle_alpha   90.00
_cell.angle_beta   90.00
_cell.angle_gamma   90.00
#
_symmetry.space_group_name_H-M   'P 1'
#
loop_
_entity.id
_entity.type
_entity.pdbx_description
1 polymer ?
#
loop_
_entity_poly.entity_id
_entity_poly.type
_entity_poly.pdbx_seq_one_letter_code
_entity_poly.pdbx_strand_id
1 'polypeptide(L)'
;MTEHVTMFSDDALAVLDAMPHDASATFAYHHFAGGFYWSDEFPDTTSPDWNVVSHDDVYRYLIRIRRCITFDDADLTSLPLWRQVVHFAPNWPGLRADRREGAIVKRLRAAERLAEKCLDELDAELSGRDGDL
;
A
#
# COMPACT_ATOMS: atom_id res chain seq x y z
N MET A 1 18.22 14.35 -12.85
CA MET A 1 16.79 14.06 -13.02
C MET A 1 16.10 14.55 -11.77
N THR A 2 15.25 15.57 -11.85
CA THR A 2 14.44 15.98 -10.71
C THR A 2 13.37 14.91 -10.54
N GLU A 3 13.46 14.13 -9.47
CA GLU A 3 12.46 13.13 -9.12
C GLU A 3 11.14 13.88 -8.91
N HIS A 4 10.15 13.63 -9.76
CA HIS A 4 8.81 14.16 -9.53
C HIS A 4 8.26 13.43 -8.30
N VAL A 5 8.25 14.11 -7.16
CA VAL A 5 7.67 13.57 -5.94
C VAL A 5 6.16 13.59 -6.14
N THR A 6 5.56 12.40 -6.33
CA THR A 6 4.12 12.22 -6.39
C THR A 6 3.52 12.51 -5.00
N MET A 7 2.63 13.50 -4.91
CA MET A 7 2.01 14.02 -3.68
C MET A 7 0.49 14.03 -3.81
N PHE A 8 -0.23 13.97 -2.69
CA PHE A 8 -1.68 14.18 -2.70
C PHE A 8 -2.04 15.65 -2.89
N SER A 9 -3.18 15.89 -3.53
CA SER A 9 -3.85 17.20 -3.48
C SER A 9 -4.47 17.45 -2.11
N ASP A 10 -4.83 18.70 -1.82
CA ASP A 10 -5.53 19.07 -0.59
C ASP A 10 -6.89 18.36 -0.47
N ASP A 11 -7.61 18.21 -1.58
CA ASP A 11 -8.88 17.47 -1.60
C ASP A 11 -8.69 15.99 -1.27
N ALA A 12 -7.64 15.36 -1.80
CA ALA A 12 -7.34 13.96 -1.49
C ALA A 12 -6.96 13.78 -0.01
N LEU A 13 -6.20 14.72 0.56
CA LEU A 13 -5.86 14.70 1.98
C LEU A 13 -7.10 14.88 2.86
N ALA A 14 -8.02 15.77 2.48
CA ALA A 14 -9.28 15.95 3.20
C ALA A 14 -10.13 14.67 3.18
N VAL A 15 -10.19 13.97 2.05
CA VAL A 15 -10.84 12.66 1.94
C VAL A 15 -10.17 11.63 2.85
N LEU A 16 -8.85 11.50 2.80
CA LEU A 16 -8.11 10.54 3.63
C LEU A 16 -8.29 10.81 5.13
N ASP A 17 -8.31 12.07 5.55
CA ASP A 17 -8.53 12.47 6.94
C ASP A 17 -9.96 12.16 7.42
N ALA A 18 -10.93 12.20 6.51
CA ALA A 18 -12.33 11.91 6.82
C ALA A 18 -12.65 10.41 6.88
N MET A 19 -11.72 9.53 6.48
CA MET A 19 -11.97 8.08 6.46
C MET A 19 -12.18 7.52 7.88
N PRO A 20 -13.34 6.92 8.18
CA PRO A 20 -13.60 6.40 9.51
C PRO A 20 -12.82 5.11 9.75
N HIS A 21 -12.21 5.01 10.93
CA HIS A 21 -11.63 3.74 11.37
C HIS A 21 -12.73 2.72 11.67
N ASP A 22 -12.62 1.55 11.05
CA ASP A 22 -13.47 0.39 11.31
C ASP A 22 -12.65 -0.73 11.97
N ALA A 23 -13.00 -1.08 13.21
CA ALA A 23 -12.34 -2.15 13.96
C ALA A 23 -12.56 -3.56 13.33
N SER A 24 -13.56 -3.70 12.46
CA SER A 24 -13.85 -4.91 11.70
C SER A 24 -13.28 -4.89 10.28
N ALA A 25 -12.49 -3.86 9.94
CA ALA A 25 -11.88 -3.73 8.62
C ALA A 25 -11.07 -4.98 8.26
N THR A 26 -11.31 -5.47 7.05
CA THR A 26 -10.55 -6.58 6.47
C THR A 26 -9.35 -6.01 5.71
N PHE A 27 -8.34 -6.84 5.44
CA PHE A 27 -7.17 -6.42 4.67
C PHE A 27 -6.90 -7.35 3.50
N ALA A 28 -6.34 -6.79 2.42
CA ALA A 28 -5.96 -7.52 1.21
C ALA A 28 -4.56 -7.14 0.75
N TYR A 29 -3.83 -8.09 0.17
CA TYR A 29 -2.49 -7.87 -0.35
C TYR A 29 -2.56 -7.20 -1.74
N HIS A 30 -1.98 -6.02 -1.87
CA HIS A 30 -1.94 -5.28 -3.12
C HIS A 30 -0.63 -5.59 -3.86
N HIS A 31 -0.70 -6.50 -4.84
CA HIS A 31 0.49 -7.03 -5.54
C HIS A 31 1.41 -5.94 -6.11
N PHE A 32 0.88 -4.90 -6.77
CA PHE A 32 1.71 -3.83 -7.34
C PHE A 32 2.39 -2.94 -6.30
N ALA A 33 1.87 -2.89 -5.08
CA ALA A 33 2.46 -2.09 -4.00
C ALA A 33 3.32 -2.94 -3.06
N GLY A 34 3.20 -4.27 -3.15
CA GLY A 34 3.89 -5.22 -2.27
C GLY A 34 3.44 -5.13 -0.81
N GLY A 35 2.24 -4.61 -0.53
CA GLY A 35 1.79 -4.31 0.82
C GLY A 35 0.30 -4.56 1.03
N PHE A 36 -0.13 -4.61 2.29
CA PHE A 36 -1.55 -4.70 2.61
C PHE A 36 -2.21 -3.33 2.57
N TYR A 37 -3.49 -3.29 2.21
CA TYR A 37 -4.41 -2.20 2.50
C TYR A 37 -5.64 -2.74 3.23
N TRP A 38 -6.32 -1.87 3.97
CA TRP A 38 -7.53 -2.22 4.72
C TRP A 38 -8.76 -1.63 4.03
N SER A 39 -9.91 -2.30 4.19
CA SER A 39 -11.17 -1.91 3.57
C SER A 39 -11.70 -0.55 3.99
N ASP A 40 -11.16 0.04 5.06
CA ASP A 40 -11.52 1.36 5.58
C ASP A 40 -10.49 2.46 5.27
N GLU A 41 -9.41 2.15 4.54
CA GLU A 41 -8.33 3.11 4.28
C GLU A 41 -8.63 4.08 3.16
N PHE A 42 -9.46 3.66 2.22
CA PHE A 42 -9.73 4.43 1.02
C PHE A 42 -11.23 4.40 0.73
N PRO A 43 -11.74 5.42 0.01
CA PRO A 43 -13.13 5.43 -0.41
C PRO A 43 -13.48 4.20 -1.25
N ASP A 44 -14.76 3.87 -1.30
CA ASP A 44 -15.28 2.86 -2.23
C ASP A 44 -14.88 3.22 -3.67
N THR A 45 -14.44 2.24 -4.46
CA THR A 45 -13.90 2.47 -5.81
C THR A 45 -14.92 3.02 -6.81
N THR A 46 -16.21 2.97 -6.48
CA THR A 46 -17.30 3.56 -7.25
C THR A 46 -17.63 5.00 -6.85
N SER A 47 -17.05 5.49 -5.74
CA SER A 47 -17.29 6.85 -5.23
C SER A 47 -16.49 7.92 -5.99
N PRO A 48 -16.98 9.16 -6.08
CA PRO A 48 -16.21 10.28 -6.62
C PRO A 48 -14.90 10.53 -5.85
N ASP A 49 -14.93 10.33 -4.53
CA ASP A 49 -13.77 10.51 -3.64
C ASP A 49 -12.62 9.56 -3.99
N TRP A 50 -12.93 8.35 -4.50
CA TRP A 50 -11.92 7.43 -4.99
C TRP A 50 -11.12 8.04 -6.14
N ASN A 51 -11.76 8.73 -7.09
CA ASN A 51 -11.04 9.33 -8.22
C ASN A 51 -10.04 10.40 -7.77
N VAL A 52 -10.33 11.09 -6.66
CA VAL A 52 -9.46 12.10 -6.08
C VAL A 52 -8.24 11.44 -5.42
N VAL A 53 -8.45 10.36 -4.68
CA VAL A 53 -7.37 9.64 -3.96
C VAL A 53 -6.55 8.73 -4.89
N SER A 54 -7.16 8.16 -5.93
CA SER A 54 -6.52 7.22 -6.84
C SER A 54 -5.81 7.92 -8.02
N HIS A 55 -5.87 9.25 -8.10
CA HIS A 55 -5.18 10.02 -9.13
C HIS A 55 -3.68 9.67 -9.13
N ASP A 56 -3.10 9.48 -10.32
CA ASP A 56 -1.69 9.07 -10.51
C ASP A 56 -1.23 7.86 -9.68
N ASP A 57 -2.17 7.00 -9.26
CA ASP A 57 -1.92 5.85 -8.40
C ASP A 57 -1.19 6.20 -7.09
N VAL A 58 -1.32 7.44 -6.58
CA VAL A 58 -0.58 7.93 -5.39
C VAL A 58 -0.78 7.01 -4.16
N TYR A 59 -2.00 6.51 -3.97
CA TYR A 59 -2.33 5.59 -2.86
C TYR A 59 -1.46 4.31 -2.84
N ARG A 60 -0.99 3.83 -4.00
CA ARG A 60 -0.10 2.64 -4.05
C ARG A 60 1.25 2.94 -3.42
N TYR A 61 1.75 4.16 -3.55
CA TYR A 61 2.98 4.58 -2.89
C TYR A 61 2.80 4.62 -1.37
N LEU A 62 1.63 5.03 -0.83
CA LEU A 62 1.39 4.92 0.62
C LEU A 62 1.46 3.49 1.12
N ILE A 63 0.81 2.56 0.41
CA ILE A 63 0.85 1.13 0.76
C ILE A 63 2.30 0.63 0.76
N ARG A 64 3.08 1.00 -0.27
CA ARG A 64 4.49 0.62 -0.40
C ARG A 64 5.35 1.22 0.72
N ILE A 65 5.18 2.50 1.04
CA ILE A 65 5.93 3.15 2.13
C ILE A 65 5.63 2.48 3.46
N ARG A 66 4.34 2.22 3.76
CA ARG A 66 3.95 1.51 4.99
C ARG A 66 4.56 0.11 5.05
N ARG A 67 4.58 -0.64 3.94
CA ARG A 67 5.27 -1.93 3.86
C ARG A 67 6.73 -1.80 4.28
N CYS A 68 7.46 -0.82 3.76
CA CYS A 68 8.86 -0.65 4.13
C CYS A 68 9.04 -0.22 5.59
N ILE A 69 8.19 0.67 6.12
CA ILE A 69 8.17 1.03 7.55
C ILE A 69 7.90 -0.22 8.41
N THR A 70 7.00 -1.11 7.98
CA THR A 70 6.68 -2.39 8.67
C THR A 70 7.91 -3.32 8.77
N PHE A 71 8.88 -3.16 7.87
CA PHE A 71 10.15 -3.90 7.90
C PHE A 71 11.31 -3.13 8.52
N ASP A 72 11.02 -2.05 9.25
CA ASP A 72 12.00 -1.22 9.97
C ASP A 72 13.05 -0.58 9.05
N ASP A 73 12.63 -0.22 7.83
CA ASP A 73 13.42 0.63 6.95
C ASP A 73 13.29 2.09 7.40
N ALA A 74 14.08 2.42 8.44
CA ALA A 74 13.91 3.58 9.31
C ALA A 74 13.95 4.94 8.59
N ASP A 75 14.62 5.03 7.44
CA ASP A 75 14.74 6.28 6.69
C ASP A 75 13.44 6.68 5.98
N LEU A 76 12.51 5.73 5.78
CA LEU A 76 11.34 5.98 4.93
C LEU A 76 10.18 6.70 5.61
N THR A 77 10.24 6.84 6.95
CA THR A 77 9.32 7.73 7.69
C THR A 77 9.57 9.20 7.34
N SER A 78 10.74 9.52 6.77
CA SER A 78 11.10 10.86 6.32
C SER A 78 10.56 11.19 4.91
N LEU A 79 10.02 10.19 4.19
CA LEU A 79 9.56 10.39 2.82
C LEU A 79 8.47 11.47 2.73
N PRO A 80 8.58 12.40 1.76
CA PRO A 80 7.66 13.54 1.66
C PRO A 80 6.19 13.15 1.64
N LEU A 81 5.82 12.12 0.89
CA LEU A 81 4.43 11.65 0.78
C LEU A 81 3.89 11.14 2.14
N TRP A 82 4.68 10.35 2.86
CA TRP A 82 4.27 9.85 4.18
C TRP A 82 4.14 10.99 5.18
N ARG A 83 5.10 11.93 5.20
CA ARG A 83 5.04 13.12 6.05
C ARG A 83 3.85 14.00 5.75
N GLN A 84 3.47 14.12 4.47
CA GLN A 84 2.29 14.86 4.05
C GLN A 84 1.03 14.27 4.68
N VAL A 85 0.83 12.96 4.57
CA VAL A 85 -0.35 12.28 5.14
C VAL A 85 -0.35 12.34 6.67
N VAL A 86 0.80 12.11 7.33
CA VAL A 86 0.91 12.24 8.79
C VAL A 86 0.54 13.65 9.27
N HIS A 87 0.86 14.69 8.50
CA HIS A 87 0.62 16.08 8.90
C HIS A 87 -0.81 16.55 8.59
N PHE A 88 -1.32 16.23 7.39
CA PHE A 88 -2.57 16.79 6.88
C PHE A 88 -3.76 15.82 6.91
N ALA A 89 -3.51 14.52 7.09
CA ALA A 89 -4.54 13.49 7.25
C ALA A 89 -4.25 12.56 8.46
N PRO A 90 -4.04 13.13 9.67
CA PRO A 90 -3.65 12.35 10.84
C PRO A 90 -4.68 11.30 11.28
N ASN A 91 -5.95 11.45 10.88
CA ASN A 91 -7.01 10.49 11.21
C ASN A 91 -7.07 9.30 10.24
N TRP A 92 -6.29 9.33 9.14
CA TRP A 92 -6.29 8.26 8.15
C TRP A 92 -6.02 6.90 8.81
N PRO A 93 -6.93 5.91 8.67
CA PRO A 93 -6.80 4.62 9.34
C PRO A 93 -5.48 3.90 9.04
N GLY A 94 -4.88 4.14 7.87
CA GLY A 94 -3.61 3.55 7.47
C GLY A 94 -2.38 3.97 8.29
N LEU A 95 -2.47 5.04 9.10
CA LEU A 95 -1.41 5.48 10.02
C LEU A 95 -1.37 4.72 11.35
N ARG A 96 -2.31 3.81 11.60
CA ARG A 96 -2.37 3.11 12.88
C ARG A 96 -1.24 2.12 13.07
N ALA A 97 -0.76 2.00 14.31
CA ALA A 97 0.36 1.12 14.67
C ALA A 97 0.05 -0.37 14.42
N ASP A 98 -1.17 -0.80 14.73
CA ASP A 98 -1.66 -2.17 14.50
C ASP A 98 -1.63 -2.61 13.01
N ARG A 99 -1.52 -1.67 12.07
CA ARG A 99 -1.41 -1.93 10.62
C ARG A 99 0.03 -2.08 10.12
N ARG A 100 1.02 -1.81 10.97
CA ARG A 100 2.46 -1.92 10.65
C ARG A 100 3.26 -2.71 11.69
N GLU A 101 2.65 -3.08 12.81
CA GLU A 101 3.32 -3.75 13.92
C GLU A 101 2.65 -5.09 14.27
N GLY A 102 3.37 -5.95 14.99
CA GLY A 102 2.82 -7.21 15.50
C GLY A 102 2.57 -8.26 14.41
N ALA A 103 1.37 -8.85 14.41
CA ALA A 103 1.06 -10.00 13.56
C ALA A 103 1.12 -9.69 12.05
N ILE A 104 0.93 -8.42 11.67
CA ILE A 104 0.94 -8.01 10.27
C ILE A 104 2.32 -8.19 9.63
N VAL A 105 3.41 -8.01 10.38
CA VAL A 105 4.80 -8.19 9.90
C VAL A 105 4.99 -9.63 9.40
N LYS A 106 4.52 -10.62 10.15
CA LYS A 106 4.61 -12.04 9.77
C LYS A 106 3.75 -12.34 8.55
N ARG A 107 2.54 -11.78 8.48
CA ARG A 107 1.64 -11.96 7.33
C ARG A 107 2.21 -11.36 6.06
N LEU A 108 2.87 -10.20 6.17
CA LEU A 108 3.45 -9.51 5.03
C LEU A 108 4.61 -10.32 4.44
N ARG A 109 5.52 -10.81 5.29
CA ARG A 109 6.58 -11.74 4.86
C ARG A 109 6.04 -13.01 4.21
N ALA A 110 4.93 -13.54 4.73
CA ALA A 110 4.31 -14.73 4.13
C ALA A 110 3.71 -14.43 2.75
N ALA A 111 3.06 -13.28 2.58
CA ALA A 111 2.51 -12.85 1.30
C ALA A 111 3.62 -12.63 0.25
N GLU A 112 4.75 -12.04 0.63
CA GLU A 112 5.90 -11.85 -0.27
C GLU A 112 6.50 -13.17 -0.73
N ARG A 113 6.75 -14.10 0.20
CA ARG A 113 7.26 -15.43 -0.14
C ARG A 113 6.30 -16.21 -1.03
N LEU A 114 5.00 -16.07 -0.81
CA LEU A 114 4.00 -16.70 -1.65
C LEU A 114 4.01 -16.10 -3.05
N ALA A 115 4.10 -14.77 -3.17
CA ALA A 115 4.19 -14.08 -4.46
C ALA A 115 5.46 -14.50 -5.24
N GLU A 116 6.62 -14.58 -4.57
CA GLU A 116 7.87 -15.08 -5.16
C GLU A 116 7.71 -16.54 -5.64
N LYS A 117 7.19 -17.43 -4.79
CA LYS A 117 6.97 -18.84 -5.16
C LYS A 117 6.04 -19.00 -6.37
N CYS A 118 4.96 -18.22 -6.44
CA CYS A 118 4.05 -18.26 -7.58
C CYS A 118 4.72 -17.77 -8.87
N LEU A 119 5.64 -16.79 -8.80
CA LEU A 119 6.40 -16.35 -9.96
C LEU A 119 7.37 -17.45 -10.43
N ASP A 120 8.11 -18.06 -9.50
CA ASP A 120 9.03 -19.15 -9.81
C ASP A 120 8.32 -20.35 -10.48
N GLU A 121 7.09 -20.68 -10.03
CA GLU A 121 6.27 -21.74 -10.63
C GLU A 121 5.87 -21.41 -12.08
N LEU A 122 5.46 -20.16 -12.34
CA LEU A 122 5.12 -19.70 -13.70
C LEU A 122 6.33 -19.70 -14.64
N ASP A 123 7.50 -19.28 -14.16
CA ASP A 123 8.73 -19.27 -14.93
C ASP A 123 9.18 -20.70 -15.29
N ALA A 124 9.00 -21.66 -14.38
CA ALA A 124 9.26 -23.08 -14.64
C ALA A 124 8.29 -23.67 -15.67
N GLU A 125 7.00 -23.32 -15.61
CA GLU A 125 6.00 -23.75 -16.60
C GLU A 125 6.29 -23.21 -18.01
N LEU A 126 6.72 -21.95 -18.12
CA LEU A 126 7.05 -21.33 -19.40
C LEU A 126 8.34 -21.91 -20.00
N SER A 127 9.38 -22.07 -19.17
CA SER A 127 10.65 -22.67 -19.60
C SER A 127 10.50 -24.11 -20.09
N GLY A 128 9.55 -24.86 -19.52
CA GLY A 128 9.23 -26.22 -19.97
C GLY A 128 8.49 -26.28 -21.30
N ARG A 129 7.78 -25.22 -21.71
CA ARG A 129 7.04 -25.16 -22.99
C ARG A 129 7.91 -24.76 -24.17
N ASP A 130 8.94 -23.96 -23.94
CA ASP A 130 9.89 -23.53 -24.98
C ASP A 130 10.89 -24.62 -25.40
N GLY A 131 10.95 -25.74 -24.67
CA GLY A 131 11.80 -26.90 -24.98
C GLY A 131 11.16 -27.96 -25.88
N ASP A 132 9.88 -27.81 -26.23
CA ASP A 132 9.07 -28.80 -26.99
C ASP A 132 8.75 -28.37 -28.44
N LEU A 133 9.44 -27.35 -28.98
CA LEU A 133 9.37 -26.89 -30.38
C LEU A 133 10.69 -27.08 -31.13
#